data_AF-A0A975QX45-F1
#
_entry.id   AF-A0A975QX45-F1
#
_cell.length_a   1.000
_cell.length_b   1.000
_cell.length_c   1.000
_cell.angle_alpha   90.00
_cell.angle_beta   90.00
_cell.angle_gamma   90.00
#
_symmetry.space_group_name_H-M   'P 1'
#
loop_
_entity.id
_entity.type
_entity.pdbx_description
1 polymer ?
#
loop_
_entity_poly.entity_id
_entity_poly.type
_entity_poly.pdbx_seq_one_letter_code
_entity_poly.pdbx_strand_id
1 'polypeptide(L)'
;MEFKIRFYSFFAFLTNRRKHLWLSFYPKISNKIWLAIFKLFFSKNIIITLKENKTKTKVRTDIFLFRNPKNAKKFKQAQKLSWKENEDEKNRLYGEALEYPEFAISDFSELSKERKKDNGGKVKIGDRLGFSCLKYGYEGFIFKPENLSKILDWSKEQKIPQRNIKIEIFNHRIKKWQSLSKNEIDEILKSKNPLKISEKIAKNRE
;
A
#
# COMPACT_ATOMS: atom_id res chain seq x y z
N MET A 1 13.08 11.22 4.07
CA MET A 1 13.28 10.20 3.02
C MET A 1 14.38 10.70 2.10
N GLU A 2 15.56 10.08 2.18
CA GLU A 2 16.76 10.50 1.44
C GLU A 2 16.58 10.42 -0.08
N PHE A 3 17.23 11.32 -0.80
CA PHE A 3 17.22 11.43 -2.26
C PHE A 3 17.54 10.11 -2.97
N LYS A 4 18.43 9.28 -2.38
CA LYS A 4 18.81 7.95 -2.88
C LYS A 4 17.60 7.02 -3.07
N ILE A 5 16.68 6.97 -2.10
CA ILE A 5 15.51 6.07 -2.14
C ILE A 5 14.55 6.45 -3.29
N ARG A 6 14.46 7.75 -3.59
CA ARG A 6 13.63 8.26 -4.70
C ARG A 6 14.25 7.95 -6.06
N PHE A 7 15.57 8.05 -6.19
CA PHE A 7 16.27 7.73 -7.42
C PHE A 7 16.13 6.25 -7.78
N TYR A 8 16.34 5.32 -6.83
CA TYR A 8 16.12 3.89 -7.09
C TYR A 8 14.68 3.56 -7.44
N SER A 9 13.72 4.22 -6.80
CA SER A 9 12.29 4.03 -7.09
C SER A 9 11.93 4.53 -8.49
N PHE A 10 12.48 5.67 -8.87
CA PHE A 10 12.32 6.24 -10.21
C PHE A 10 13.03 5.40 -11.29
N PHE A 11 14.26 4.97 -11.04
CA PHE A 11 14.98 4.09 -11.96
C PHE A 11 14.26 2.76 -12.15
N ALA A 12 13.79 2.12 -11.07
CA ALA A 12 12.99 0.90 -11.16
C ALA A 12 11.67 1.12 -11.92
N PHE A 13 11.06 2.31 -11.78
CA PHE A 13 9.94 2.70 -12.63
C PHE A 13 10.38 2.77 -14.08
N LEU A 14 11.45 3.50 -14.45
CA LEU A 14 11.97 3.62 -15.82
C LEU A 14 12.32 2.26 -16.46
N THR A 15 12.96 1.35 -15.72
CA THR A 15 13.36 0.01 -16.21
C THR A 15 12.22 -1.02 -16.18
N ASN A 16 10.96 -0.59 -16.19
CA ASN A 16 9.77 -1.46 -16.19
C ASN A 16 9.66 -2.43 -14.99
N ARG A 17 10.45 -2.24 -13.92
CA ARG A 17 10.41 -3.09 -12.71
C ARG A 17 9.30 -2.67 -11.75
N ARG A 18 8.72 -1.48 -11.95
CA ARG A 18 7.55 -0.97 -11.23
C ARG A 18 6.48 -0.48 -12.20
N LYS A 19 5.23 -0.77 -11.89
CA LYS A 19 4.07 -0.37 -12.71
C LYS A 19 3.52 1.02 -12.36
N HIS A 20 3.74 1.45 -11.12
CA HIS A 20 3.40 2.76 -10.62
C HIS A 20 4.53 3.30 -9.72
N LEU A 21 4.51 4.59 -9.45
CA LEU A 21 5.49 5.27 -8.61
C LEU A 21 4.82 6.43 -7.87
N TRP A 22 4.92 6.44 -6.54
CA TRP A 22 4.59 7.60 -5.72
C TRP A 22 5.88 8.31 -5.28
N LEU A 23 6.01 9.57 -5.68
CA LEU A 23 7.06 10.46 -5.24
C LEU A 23 6.45 11.60 -4.44
N SER A 24 7.20 12.11 -3.49
CA SER A 24 6.65 13.08 -2.57
C SER A 24 7.64 14.15 -2.17
N PHE A 25 7.36 15.39 -2.51
CA PHE A 25 8.32 16.49 -2.49
C PHE A 25 7.89 17.59 -1.52
N TYR A 26 8.84 18.12 -0.75
CA TYR A 26 8.65 19.41 -0.08
C TYR A 26 8.89 20.53 -1.10
N PRO A 27 8.24 21.69 -1.02
CA PRO A 27 8.45 22.76 -2.00
C PRO A 27 9.91 23.27 -1.94
N LYS A 28 10.71 22.93 -2.96
CA LYS A 28 12.07 23.46 -3.22
C LYS A 28 12.22 23.71 -4.72
N ILE A 29 13.13 24.61 -5.12
CA ILE A 29 13.38 24.97 -6.53
C ILE A 29 13.70 23.73 -7.38
N SER A 30 14.55 22.84 -6.88
CA SER A 30 14.89 21.58 -7.57
C SER A 30 13.68 20.70 -7.85
N ASN A 31 12.64 20.74 -7.00
CA ASN A 31 11.43 19.95 -7.18
C ASN A 31 10.52 20.51 -8.28
N LYS A 32 10.58 21.82 -8.56
CA LYS A 32 9.87 22.42 -9.69
C LYS A 32 10.44 21.91 -11.03
N ILE A 33 11.77 21.79 -11.13
CA ILE A 33 12.46 21.25 -12.31
C ILE A 33 12.05 19.80 -12.54
N TRP A 34 12.12 18.95 -11.50
CA TRP A 34 11.68 17.56 -11.59
C TRP A 34 10.21 17.43 -12.01
N LEU A 35 9.33 18.27 -11.48
CA LEU A 35 7.91 18.26 -11.83
C LEU A 35 7.67 18.67 -13.30
N ALA A 36 8.46 19.61 -13.83
CA ALA A 36 8.42 19.96 -15.25
C ALA A 36 8.88 18.78 -16.13
N ILE A 37 9.98 18.12 -15.76
CA ILE A 37 10.48 16.92 -16.44
C ILE A 37 9.41 15.82 -16.44
N PHE A 38 8.81 15.51 -15.28
CA PHE A 38 7.77 14.49 -15.20
C PHE A 38 6.54 14.83 -16.04
N LYS A 39 6.11 16.09 -16.08
CA LYS A 39 5.00 16.52 -16.93
C LYS A 39 5.32 16.35 -18.41
N LEU A 40 6.55 16.64 -18.83
CA LEU A 40 6.97 16.50 -20.23
C LEU A 40 6.88 15.04 -20.70
N PHE A 41 7.42 14.11 -19.90
CA PHE A 41 7.51 12.69 -20.30
C PHE A 41 6.29 11.84 -19.95
N PHE A 42 5.47 12.25 -18.97
CA PHE A 42 4.39 11.43 -18.41
C PHE A 42 3.03 12.15 -18.33
N SER A 43 2.80 13.19 -19.13
CA SER A 43 1.61 14.07 -19.08
C SER A 43 0.27 13.35 -18.93
N LYS A 44 0.07 12.22 -19.63
CA LYS A 44 -1.19 11.45 -19.59
C LYS A 44 -1.34 10.54 -18.37
N ASN A 45 -0.23 10.20 -17.72
CA ASN A 45 -0.19 9.19 -16.65
C ASN A 45 0.29 9.75 -15.29
N ILE A 46 0.48 11.05 -15.20
CA ILE A 46 0.85 11.76 -13.98
C ILE A 46 -0.38 12.31 -13.27
N ILE A 47 -0.40 12.14 -11.95
CA ILE A 47 -1.36 12.77 -11.04
C ILE A 47 -0.57 13.51 -9.99
N ILE A 48 -0.85 14.80 -9.85
CA ILE A 48 -0.17 15.65 -8.89
C ILE A 48 -1.21 16.06 -7.84
N THR A 49 -0.93 15.76 -6.59
CA THR A 49 -1.75 16.18 -5.45
C THR A 49 -0.96 17.06 -4.51
N LEU A 50 -1.60 18.13 -4.06
CA LEU A 50 -1.06 19.01 -3.05
C LEU A 50 -1.62 18.58 -1.69
N LYS A 51 -0.72 18.31 -0.74
CA LYS A 51 -1.09 18.02 0.64
C LYS A 51 -0.80 19.25 1.49
N GLU A 52 -1.88 19.85 1.99
CA GLU A 52 -1.84 20.97 2.90
C GLU A 52 -1.70 20.45 4.34
N ASN A 53 -0.99 21.20 5.18
CA ASN A 53 -1.00 20.94 6.62
C ASN A 53 -2.25 21.56 7.28
N LYS A 54 -2.41 21.36 8.59
CA LYS A 54 -3.52 21.95 9.36
C LYS A 54 -3.59 23.48 9.25
N THR A 55 -2.48 24.15 8.96
CA THR A 55 -2.40 25.61 8.79
C THR A 55 -2.59 26.06 7.34
N LYS A 56 -3.05 25.18 6.43
CA LYS A 56 -3.26 25.45 4.99
C LYS A 56 -2.02 25.98 4.25
N THR A 57 -0.84 25.82 4.81
CA THR A 57 0.42 26.07 4.10
C THR A 57 0.76 24.81 3.29
N LYS A 58 1.10 24.99 2.00
CA LYS A 58 1.43 23.88 1.09
C LYS A 58 2.76 23.26 1.52
N VAL A 59 2.71 22.13 2.22
CA VAL A 59 3.93 21.49 2.75
C VAL A 59 4.46 20.40 1.83
N ARG A 60 3.61 19.74 1.03
CA ARG A 60 4.02 18.55 0.27
C ARG A 60 3.29 18.40 -1.06
N THR A 61 4.04 18.13 -2.14
CA THR A 61 3.53 17.75 -3.46
C THR A 61 3.75 16.26 -3.65
N ASP A 62 2.67 15.51 -3.75
CA ASP A 62 2.68 14.09 -4.09
C ASP A 62 2.49 13.95 -5.60
N ILE A 63 3.37 13.18 -6.25
CA ILE A 63 3.31 12.84 -7.66
C ILE A 63 3.09 11.34 -7.76
N PHE A 64 2.01 10.93 -8.39
CA PHE A 64 1.73 9.55 -8.75
C PHE A 64 1.92 9.40 -10.26
N LEU A 65 2.78 8.45 -10.65
CA LEU A 65 3.02 8.09 -12.04
C LEU A 65 2.54 6.67 -12.27
N PHE A 66 1.76 6.47 -13.33
CA PHE A 66 1.27 5.17 -13.76
C PHE A 66 1.86 4.82 -15.12
N ARG A 67 2.08 3.53 -15.39
CA ARG A 67 2.40 3.10 -16.75
C ARG A 67 1.16 2.98 -17.62
N ASN A 68 0.07 2.50 -17.04
CA ASN A 68 -1.20 2.34 -17.74
C ASN A 68 -2.10 3.59 -17.52
N PRO A 69 -2.49 4.30 -18.59
CA PRO A 69 -3.42 5.43 -18.49
C PRO A 69 -4.76 5.07 -17.85
N LYS A 70 -5.23 3.82 -18.01
CA LYS A 70 -6.47 3.34 -17.36
C LYS A 70 -6.35 3.36 -15.84
N ASN A 71 -5.18 3.04 -15.29
CA ASN A 71 -4.93 3.08 -13.85
C ASN A 71 -4.91 4.51 -13.33
N ALA A 72 -4.29 5.44 -14.06
CA ALA A 72 -4.36 6.86 -13.74
C ALA A 72 -5.81 7.38 -13.76
N LYS A 73 -6.65 6.92 -14.71
CA LYS A 73 -8.07 7.26 -14.75
C LYS A 73 -8.82 6.74 -13.51
N LYS A 74 -8.62 5.48 -13.13
CA LYS A 74 -9.20 4.90 -11.90
C LYS A 74 -8.77 5.67 -10.65
N PHE A 75 -7.48 6.00 -10.53
CA PHE A 75 -6.96 6.77 -9.40
C PHE A 75 -7.58 8.17 -9.32
N LYS A 76 -7.73 8.88 -10.46
CA LYS A 76 -8.42 10.17 -10.53
C LYS A 76 -9.91 10.06 -10.14
N GLN A 77 -10.58 8.99 -10.57
CA GLN A 77 -11.97 8.73 -10.15
C GLN A 77 -12.05 8.51 -8.64
N ALA A 78 -11.16 7.69 -8.07
CA ALA A 78 -11.06 7.48 -6.63
C ALA A 78 -10.87 8.80 -5.88
N GLN A 79 -10.01 9.70 -6.37
CA GLN A 79 -9.77 11.01 -5.74
C GLN A 79 -11.02 11.89 -5.61
N LYS A 80 -11.94 11.81 -6.58
CA LYS A 80 -13.17 12.62 -6.60
C LYS A 80 -14.24 12.11 -5.63
N LEU A 81 -14.19 10.83 -5.25
CA LEU A 81 -15.19 10.23 -4.37
C LEU A 81 -15.03 10.68 -2.91
N SER A 82 -16.13 10.73 -2.16
CA SER A 82 -16.12 11.01 -0.73
C SER A 82 -15.76 9.77 0.08
N TRP A 83 -14.92 9.93 1.11
CA TRP A 83 -14.67 8.86 2.08
C TRP A 83 -15.90 8.52 2.93
N LYS A 84 -16.84 9.46 3.10
CA LYS A 84 -18.02 9.26 3.94
C LYS A 84 -19.10 8.45 3.21
N GLU A 85 -19.29 8.71 1.93
CA GLU A 85 -20.40 8.18 1.14
C GLU A 85 -20.00 7.02 0.22
N ASN A 86 -18.73 6.98 -0.21
CA ASN A 86 -18.29 6.06 -1.26
C ASN A 86 -17.03 5.29 -0.86
N GLU A 87 -16.85 4.99 0.43
CA GLU A 87 -15.61 4.36 0.93
C GLU A 87 -15.24 3.07 0.19
N ASP A 88 -16.19 2.15 0.01
CA ASP A 88 -15.96 0.86 -0.66
C ASP A 88 -15.49 1.06 -2.10
N GLU A 89 -16.22 1.86 -2.88
CA GLU A 89 -15.89 2.15 -4.28
C GLU A 89 -14.57 2.91 -4.40
N LYS A 90 -14.32 3.86 -3.49
CA LYS A 90 -13.06 4.62 -3.44
C LYS A 90 -11.88 3.70 -3.14
N ASN A 91 -12.01 2.77 -2.20
CA ASN A 91 -11.00 1.77 -1.89
C ASN A 91 -10.75 0.84 -3.08
N ARG A 92 -11.82 0.35 -3.70
CA ARG A 92 -11.74 -0.51 -4.90
C ARG A 92 -10.96 0.18 -6.02
N LEU A 93 -11.33 1.41 -6.37
CA LEU A 93 -10.66 2.17 -7.43
C LEU A 93 -9.19 2.46 -7.12
N TYR A 94 -8.83 2.74 -5.86
CA TYR A 94 -7.43 2.89 -5.47
C TYR A 94 -6.65 1.58 -5.59
N GLY A 95 -7.20 0.48 -5.06
CA GLY A 95 -6.57 -0.83 -5.14
C GLY A 95 -6.36 -1.29 -6.58
N GLU A 96 -7.36 -1.12 -7.43
CA GLU A 96 -7.28 -1.46 -8.86
C GLU A 96 -6.28 -0.56 -9.61
N ALA A 97 -6.22 0.73 -9.29
CA ALA A 97 -5.24 1.62 -9.90
C ALA A 97 -3.79 1.23 -9.54
N LEU A 98 -3.58 0.71 -8.34
CA LEU A 98 -2.28 0.23 -7.86
C LEU A 98 -2.00 -1.23 -8.23
N GLU A 99 -2.93 -1.89 -8.94
CA GLU A 99 -2.86 -3.30 -9.37
C GLU A 99 -2.66 -4.26 -8.20
N TYR A 100 -3.37 -4.00 -7.10
CA TYR A 100 -3.45 -4.93 -5.99
C TYR A 100 -4.35 -6.12 -6.36
N PRO A 101 -4.10 -7.31 -5.80
CA PRO A 101 -4.92 -8.47 -6.08
C PRO A 101 -6.35 -8.24 -5.57
N GLU A 102 -7.34 -8.71 -6.32
CA GLU A 102 -8.76 -8.47 -6.06
C GLU A 102 -9.18 -8.90 -4.65
N PHE A 103 -8.72 -10.07 -4.19
CA PHE A 103 -9.02 -10.56 -2.84
C PHE A 103 -8.46 -9.63 -1.74
N ALA A 104 -7.33 -8.97 -1.95
CA ALA A 104 -6.78 -8.03 -0.97
C ALA A 104 -7.55 -6.70 -0.94
N ILE A 105 -8.11 -6.29 -2.08
CA ILE A 105 -9.00 -5.13 -2.16
C ILE A 105 -10.29 -5.41 -1.36
N SER A 106 -10.85 -6.63 -1.50
CA SER A 106 -12.00 -7.09 -0.73
C SER A 106 -11.68 -7.16 0.76
N ASP A 107 -10.57 -7.80 1.13
CA ASP A 107 -10.11 -7.88 2.53
C ASP A 107 -9.97 -6.50 3.18
N PHE A 108 -9.38 -5.53 2.48
CA PHE A 108 -9.21 -4.18 3.00
C PHE A 108 -10.56 -3.51 3.33
N SER A 109 -11.56 -3.69 2.45
CA SER A 109 -12.90 -3.15 2.66
C SER A 109 -13.59 -3.81 3.86
N GLU A 110 -13.47 -5.12 4.00
CA GLU A 110 -14.01 -5.85 5.17
C GLU A 110 -13.34 -5.41 6.48
N LEU A 111 -12.01 -5.37 6.52
CA LEU A 111 -11.23 -4.94 7.68
C LEU A 111 -11.54 -3.49 8.08
N SER A 112 -11.80 -2.62 7.10
CA SER A 112 -12.20 -1.23 7.34
C SER A 112 -13.59 -1.14 7.99
N LYS A 113 -14.54 -1.99 7.58
CA LYS A 113 -15.88 -2.09 8.18
C LYS A 113 -15.84 -2.69 9.58
N GLU A 114 -15.06 -3.74 9.80
CA GLU A 114 -14.87 -4.35 11.12
C GLU A 114 -14.34 -3.31 12.12
N ARG A 115 -13.34 -2.52 11.72
CA ARG A 115 -12.81 -1.43 12.55
C ARG A 115 -13.87 -0.41 13.00
N LYS A 116 -14.84 -0.08 12.14
CA LYS A 116 -15.89 0.89 12.48
C LYS A 116 -16.89 0.34 13.51
N LYS A 117 -17.17 -0.96 13.46
CA LYS A 117 -18.03 -1.67 14.43
C LYS A 117 -17.33 -1.79 15.79
N ASP A 118 -16.00 -1.91 15.79
CA ASP A 118 -15.18 -2.02 17.01
C ASP A 118 -15.05 -0.73 17.82
N ASN A 119 -15.66 0.40 17.42
CA ASN A 119 -15.71 1.62 18.24
C ASN A 119 -16.48 1.45 19.58
N GLY A 120 -16.96 0.23 19.89
CA GLY A 120 -17.39 -0.20 21.22
C GLY A 120 -16.97 -1.64 21.59
N GLY A 121 -16.02 -2.26 20.88
CA GLY A 121 -15.66 -3.69 21.02
C GLY A 121 -14.15 -3.95 21.04
N LYS A 122 -13.74 -5.09 21.63
CA LYS A 122 -12.34 -5.54 21.73
C LYS A 122 -11.68 -5.53 20.35
N VAL A 123 -10.77 -4.59 20.12
CA VAL A 123 -9.97 -4.52 18.89
C VAL A 123 -9.36 -5.89 18.60
N LYS A 124 -9.74 -6.53 17.49
CA LYS A 124 -9.17 -7.82 17.07
C LYS A 124 -7.68 -7.65 16.81
N ILE A 125 -6.85 -8.42 17.49
CA ILE A 125 -5.39 -8.32 17.40
C ILE A 125 -4.90 -9.36 16.38
N GLY A 126 -4.08 -8.97 15.41
CA GLY A 126 -3.53 -9.91 14.42
C GLY A 126 -4.48 -10.24 13.27
N ASP A 127 -5.58 -9.52 13.12
CA ASP A 127 -6.54 -9.62 12.01
C ASP A 127 -5.99 -9.06 10.68
N ARG A 128 -4.85 -8.37 10.72
CA ARG A 128 -4.29 -7.60 9.59
C ARG A 128 -2.85 -7.94 9.34
N LEU A 129 -2.59 -8.49 8.17
CA LEU A 129 -1.25 -8.61 7.61
C LEU A 129 -1.03 -7.52 6.55
N GLY A 130 0.21 -7.08 6.45
CA GLY A 130 0.68 -6.12 5.46
C GLY A 130 1.64 -6.81 4.52
N PHE A 131 1.47 -6.61 3.22
CA PHE A 131 2.45 -6.98 2.20
C PHE A 131 3.15 -5.71 1.75
N SER A 132 4.48 -5.72 1.62
CA SER A 132 5.20 -4.70 0.87
C SER A 132 6.39 -5.30 0.12
N CYS A 133 6.70 -4.70 -1.04
CA CYS A 133 7.89 -5.02 -1.81
C CYS A 133 8.36 -3.74 -2.51
N LEU A 134 9.00 -2.87 -1.73
CA LEU A 134 9.38 -1.53 -2.20
C LEU A 134 10.20 -1.60 -3.48
N LYS A 135 11.19 -2.50 -3.59
CA LYS A 135 12.03 -2.62 -4.80
C LYS A 135 11.22 -2.80 -6.10
N TYR A 136 10.06 -3.45 -6.02
CA TYR A 136 9.17 -3.77 -7.15
C TYR A 136 7.94 -2.84 -7.21
N GLY A 137 7.93 -1.78 -6.42
CA GLY A 137 6.91 -0.72 -6.50
C GLY A 137 5.65 -1.00 -5.71
N TYR A 138 5.65 -2.02 -4.87
CA TYR A 138 4.55 -2.30 -3.96
C TYR A 138 4.84 -1.62 -2.63
N GLU A 139 4.31 -0.41 -2.45
CA GLU A 139 4.45 0.37 -1.22
C GLU A 139 3.72 -0.25 -0.03
N GLY A 140 2.67 -0.98 -0.34
CA GLY A 140 2.11 -2.01 0.51
C GLY A 140 0.60 -1.95 0.59
N PHE A 141 0.02 -3.09 0.93
CA PHE A 141 -1.42 -3.23 1.12
C PHE A 141 -1.71 -4.23 2.22
N ILE A 142 -2.91 -4.14 2.76
CA ILE A 142 -3.35 -4.92 3.91
C ILE A 142 -4.26 -6.04 3.40
N PHE A 143 -4.15 -7.21 4.02
CA PHE A 143 -4.96 -8.38 3.72
C PHE A 143 -5.19 -9.20 5.00
N LYS A 144 -6.14 -10.14 4.96
CA LYS A 144 -6.46 -11.03 6.07
C LYS A 144 -5.48 -12.21 6.14
N PRO A 145 -5.10 -12.72 7.33
CA PRO A 145 -4.16 -13.84 7.46
C PRO A 145 -4.50 -15.07 6.62
N GLU A 146 -5.79 -15.34 6.42
CA GLU A 146 -6.33 -16.44 5.62
C GLU A 146 -5.87 -16.39 4.15
N ASN A 147 -5.61 -15.20 3.62
CA ASN A 147 -5.19 -15.00 2.25
C ASN A 147 -3.65 -14.98 2.07
N LEU A 148 -2.87 -15.30 3.11
CA LEU A 148 -1.41 -15.30 3.03
C LEU A 148 -0.86 -16.18 1.91
N SER A 149 -1.39 -17.39 1.70
CA SER A 149 -0.96 -18.25 0.59
C SER A 149 -1.22 -17.59 -0.77
N LYS A 150 -2.41 -17.00 -0.96
CA LYS A 150 -2.78 -16.31 -2.20
C LYS A 150 -1.87 -15.12 -2.49
N ILE A 151 -1.43 -14.39 -1.46
CA ILE A 151 -0.46 -13.30 -1.60
C ILE A 151 0.88 -13.81 -2.11
N LEU A 152 1.37 -14.92 -1.55
CA LEU A 152 2.63 -15.50 -1.98
C LEU A 152 2.54 -16.01 -3.42
N ASP A 153 1.44 -16.66 -3.80
CA ASP A 153 1.25 -17.14 -5.17
C ASP A 153 1.10 -15.98 -6.17
N TRP A 154 0.27 -14.98 -5.86
CA TRP A 154 0.19 -13.74 -6.64
C TRP A 154 1.57 -13.07 -6.81
N SER A 155 2.38 -13.02 -5.75
CA SER A 155 3.71 -12.41 -5.84
C SER A 155 4.66 -13.17 -6.78
N LYS A 156 4.52 -14.50 -6.89
CA LYS A 156 5.26 -15.32 -7.87
C LYS A 156 4.79 -15.01 -9.30
N GLU A 157 3.49 -14.88 -9.52
CA GLU A 157 2.92 -14.48 -10.82
C GLU A 157 3.43 -13.10 -11.27
N GLN A 158 3.56 -12.17 -10.34
CA GLN A 158 4.17 -10.85 -10.59
C GLN A 158 5.71 -10.91 -10.74
N LYS A 159 6.33 -12.10 -10.69
CA LYS A 159 7.78 -12.34 -10.77
C LYS A 159 8.57 -11.58 -9.70
N ILE A 160 7.99 -11.40 -8.52
CA ILE A 160 8.62 -10.75 -7.38
C ILE A 160 9.47 -11.78 -6.63
N PRO A 161 10.79 -11.56 -6.45
CA PRO A 161 11.61 -12.46 -5.67
C PRO A 161 11.20 -12.44 -4.19
N GLN A 162 10.94 -13.61 -3.62
CA GLN A 162 10.45 -13.77 -2.24
C GLN A 162 11.36 -13.11 -1.20
N ARG A 163 12.68 -13.09 -1.43
CA ARG A 163 13.66 -12.40 -0.57
C ARG A 163 13.47 -10.89 -0.44
N ASN A 164 12.71 -10.25 -1.33
CA ASN A 164 12.44 -8.81 -1.31
C ASN A 164 11.05 -8.48 -0.73
N ILE A 165 10.23 -9.50 -0.45
CA ILE A 165 8.90 -9.34 0.12
C ILE A 165 9.04 -9.17 1.63
N LYS A 166 8.26 -8.24 2.16
CA LYS A 166 8.10 -8.04 3.59
C LYS A 166 6.64 -8.32 3.93
N ILE A 167 6.42 -9.31 4.79
CA ILE A 167 5.12 -9.53 5.42
C ILE A 167 5.18 -8.96 6.84
N GLU A 168 4.21 -8.14 7.18
CA GLU A 168 4.12 -7.46 8.47
C GLU A 168 2.79 -7.79 9.13
N ILE A 169 2.77 -7.75 10.45
CA ILE A 169 1.55 -7.88 11.25
C ILE A 169 1.28 -6.56 11.95
N PHE A 170 0.02 -6.13 11.98
CA PHE A 170 -0.35 -4.93 12.73
C PHE A 170 -0.64 -5.28 14.19
N ASN A 171 0.18 -4.76 15.10
CA ASN A 171 -0.08 -4.85 16.52
C ASN A 171 -0.90 -3.63 16.96
N HIS A 172 -2.17 -3.86 17.29
CA HIS A 172 -3.10 -2.80 17.67
C HIS A 172 -2.80 -2.18 19.04
N ARG A 173 -2.14 -2.90 19.96
CA ARG A 173 -1.81 -2.38 21.29
C ARG A 173 -0.73 -1.29 21.19
N ILE A 174 0.37 -1.60 20.51
CA ILE A 174 1.47 -0.63 20.29
C ILE A 174 1.27 0.24 19.05
N LYS A 175 0.20 0.00 18.27
CA LYS A 175 -0.16 0.70 17.03
C LYS A 175 0.97 0.73 15.99
N LYS A 176 1.70 -0.38 15.84
CA LYS A 176 2.85 -0.50 14.93
C LYS A 176 2.77 -1.76 14.06
N TRP A 177 3.30 -1.64 12.86
CA TRP A 177 3.61 -2.78 11.99
C TRP A 177 4.92 -3.43 12.43
N GLN A 178 4.91 -4.75 12.56
CA GLN A 178 6.09 -5.54 12.91
C GLN A 178 6.32 -6.60 11.85
N SER A 179 7.56 -6.80 11.42
CA SER A 179 7.89 -7.78 10.39
C SER A 179 7.72 -9.20 10.92
N LEU A 180 7.12 -10.08 10.14
CA LEU A 180 7.09 -11.51 10.44
C LEU A 180 8.39 -12.17 10.00
N SER A 181 8.90 -13.08 10.83
CA SER A 181 9.99 -13.98 10.46
C SER A 181 9.48 -15.06 9.49
N LYS A 182 10.41 -15.77 8.85
CA LYS A 182 10.05 -16.90 7.98
C LYS A 182 9.29 -17.99 8.74
N ASN A 183 9.70 -18.29 9.96
CA ASN A 183 9.06 -19.32 10.80
C ASN A 183 7.62 -18.95 11.16
N GLU A 184 7.36 -17.67 11.46
CA GLU A 184 6.01 -17.19 11.76
C GLU A 184 5.12 -17.20 10.51
N ILE A 185 5.66 -16.82 9.36
CA ILE A 185 4.95 -16.94 8.07
C ILE A 185 4.58 -18.41 7.83
N ASP A 186 5.51 -19.34 8.05
CA ASP A 186 5.27 -20.77 7.90
C ASP A 186 4.24 -21.31 8.90
N GLU A 187 4.24 -20.85 10.16
CA GLU A 187 3.25 -21.22 11.18
C GLU A 187 1.84 -20.79 10.75
N ILE A 188 1.70 -19.57 10.21
CA ILE A 188 0.41 -19.08 9.69
C ILE A 188 -0.05 -19.90 8.48
N LEU A 189 0.85 -20.19 7.54
CA LEU A 189 0.54 -20.94 6.31
C LEU A 189 0.12 -22.39 6.58
N LYS A 190 0.74 -23.07 7.55
CA LYS A 190 0.44 -24.47 7.90
C LYS A 190 -0.80 -24.62 8.79
N SER A 191 -1.32 -23.52 9.33
CA SER A 191 -2.44 -23.56 10.27
C SER A 191 -3.77 -23.79 9.57
N LYS A 192 -4.62 -24.63 10.19
CA LYS A 192 -6.04 -24.72 9.83
C LYS A 192 -6.83 -23.46 10.21
N ASN A 193 -6.28 -22.63 11.09
CA ASN A 193 -6.84 -21.33 11.49
C ASN A 193 -5.73 -20.26 11.49
N PRO A 194 -5.44 -19.65 10.32
CA PRO A 194 -4.39 -18.64 10.16
C PRO A 194 -4.58 -17.43 11.09
N LEU A 195 -5.83 -16.98 11.28
CA LEU A 195 -6.16 -15.88 12.16
C LEU A 195 -5.67 -16.15 13.59
N LYS A 196 -6.04 -17.30 14.18
CA LYS A 196 -5.67 -17.64 15.56
C LYS A 196 -4.16 -17.63 15.79
N ILE A 197 -3.38 -18.09 14.82
CA ILE A 197 -1.91 -18.05 14.89
C ILE A 197 -1.40 -16.60 14.78
N SER A 198 -1.94 -15.83 13.85
CA SER A 198 -1.63 -14.41 13.72
C SER A 198 -1.93 -13.64 15.01
N GLU A 199 -3.08 -13.90 15.67
CA GLU A 199 -3.41 -13.30 16.97
C GLU A 199 -2.40 -13.67 18.05
N LYS A 200 -2.00 -14.96 18.13
CA LYS A 200 -1.00 -15.46 19.08
C LYS A 200 0.34 -14.76 18.88
N ILE A 201 0.81 -14.64 17.63
CA ILE A 201 2.05 -13.95 17.30
C ILE A 201 2.00 -12.48 17.72
N ALA A 202 0.91 -11.77 17.37
CA ALA A 202 0.77 -10.36 17.72
C ALA A 202 0.71 -10.13 19.24
N LYS A 203 0.08 -11.02 20.01
CA LYS A 203 0.04 -10.97 21.49
C LYS A 203 1.40 -11.26 22.12
N ASN A 204 2.21 -12.14 21.53
CA ASN A 204 3.54 -12.48 22.05
C ASN A 204 4.60 -11.38 21.81
N ARG A 205 4.28 -10.37 21.01
CA ARG A 205 5.17 -9.26 20.64
C ARG A 205 4.82 -7.96 21.39
N GLU A 206 4.18 -8.13 22.53
CA GLU A 206 3.92 -7.09 23.53
C GLU A 206 5.21 -6.62 24.21
#